data_AF-A0A087T0G9-F1
#
_entry.id   AF-A0A087T0G9-F1
#
_cell.length_a   1.000
_cell.length_b   1.000
_cell.length_c   1.000
_cell.angle_alpha   90.00
_cell.angle_beta   90.00
_cell.angle_gamma   90.00
#
_symmetry.space_group_name_H-M   'P 1'
#
loop_
_entity.id
_entity.type
_entity.pdbx_description
1 polymer ?
#
loop_
_entity_poly.entity_id
_entity_poly.type
_entity_poly.pdbx_seq_one_letter_code
_entity_poly.pdbx_strand_id
1 'polypeptide(L)'
;MYVQMLQDPSAETFSKQLLDIGDGKVIIDETGCIKLPTDFCTIINSQDALIDQIFPYVHTQYINHEWLAAKAILAAKNVDVNDLNLKIQQLLPGDLIQFAMPTKL
;
A
#
# COMPACT_ATOMS: atom_id res chain seq x y z
N MET A 1 5.03 10.11 8.13
CA MET A 1 4.49 9.76 6.80
C MET A 1 3.86 11.02 6.24
N TYR A 2 4.33 11.53 5.10
CA TYR A 2 3.75 12.70 4.43
C TYR A 2 2.94 12.17 3.25
N VAL A 3 1.62 12.32 3.30
CA VAL A 3 0.71 11.87 2.24
C VAL A 3 0.32 13.12 1.44
N GLN A 4 0.83 13.23 0.22
CA GLN A 4 0.48 14.33 -0.67
C GLN A 4 -0.71 13.91 -1.54
N MET A 5 -1.91 14.33 -1.16
CA MET A 5 -3.11 14.16 -1.98
C MET A 5 -3.20 15.33 -2.96
N LEU A 6 -2.80 15.12 -4.21
CA LEU A 6 -2.68 16.14 -5.26
C LEU A 6 -4.05 16.80 -5.55
N GLN A 7 -4.33 17.95 -4.93
CA GLN A 7 -5.54 18.78 -5.15
C GLN A 7 -6.87 17.99 -5.13
N ASP A 8 -6.89 16.86 -4.42
CA ASP A 8 -8.08 16.04 -4.32
C ASP A 8 -9.07 16.70 -3.34
N PRO A 9 -10.30 17.04 -3.75
CA PRO A 9 -11.32 17.57 -2.86
C PRO A 9 -11.59 16.67 -1.64
N SER A 10 -11.31 15.36 -1.74
CA SER A 10 -11.44 14.41 -0.64
C SER A 10 -10.32 14.54 0.41
N ALA A 11 -9.20 15.20 0.10
CA ALA A 11 -8.04 15.29 0.98
C ALA A 11 -8.33 16.01 2.29
N GLU A 12 -9.14 17.07 2.25
CA GLU A 12 -9.57 17.80 3.45
C GLU A 12 -10.40 16.88 4.36
N THR A 13 -11.35 16.16 3.77
CA THR A 13 -12.20 15.19 4.48
C THR A 13 -11.36 14.10 5.11
N PHE A 14 -10.46 13.48 4.35
CA PHE A 14 -9.55 12.45 4.82
C PHE A 14 -8.67 12.95 5.98
N SER A 15 -8.10 14.14 5.85
CA SER A 15 -7.23 14.73 6.89
C SER A 15 -7.99 15.00 8.19
N LYS A 16 -9.22 15.50 8.09
CA LYS A 16 -10.10 15.72 9.25
C LYS A 16 -10.47 14.40 9.92
N GLN A 17 -10.85 13.39 9.14
CA GLN A 17 -11.17 12.06 9.66
C GLN A 17 -9.97 11.43 10.38
N LEU A 18 -8.77 11.56 9.81
CA LEU A 18 -7.52 11.14 10.46
C LEU A 18 -7.29 11.83 11.80
N LEU A 19 -7.52 13.15 11.87
CA LEU A 19 -7.34 13.91 13.10
C LEU A 19 -8.37 13.50 14.16
N ASP A 20 -9.63 13.32 13.79
CA ASP A 20 -10.68 12.90 14.72
C ASP A 20 -10.42 11.47 15.27
N ILE A 21 -9.81 10.59 14.46
CA ILE A 21 -9.30 9.28 14.93
C ILE A 21 -8.16 9.48 15.94
N GLY A 22 -7.17 10.32 15.61
CA GLY A 22 -6.02 10.60 16.50
C GLY A 22 -6.39 11.27 17.82
N ASP A 23 -7.43 12.11 17.81
CA ASP A 23 -7.97 12.81 18.99
C ASP A 23 -8.92 11.93 19.82
N GLY A 24 -9.21 10.69 19.39
CA GLY A 24 -10.12 9.79 20.09
C GLY A 24 -11.60 10.21 20.05
N LYS A 25 -12.00 10.99 19.05
CA LYS A 25 -13.39 11.44 18.87
C LYS A 25 -14.27 10.40 18.16
N VAL A 26 -13.67 9.34 17.63
CA VAL A 26 -14.38 8.24 16.97
C VAL A 26 -14.92 7.23 17.98
N ILE A 27 -16.07 6.65 17.67
CA ILE A 27 -16.72 5.64 18.51
C ILE A 27 -15.88 4.36 18.48
N ILE A 28 -15.59 3.84 19.67
CA ILE A 28 -14.96 2.54 19.89
C ILE A 28 -16.07 1.54 20.20
N ASP A 29 -16.05 0.39 19.55
CA ASP A 29 -17.00 -0.68 19.83
C ASP A 29 -16.62 -1.49 21.09
N GLU A 30 -17.46 -2.45 21.44
CA GLU A 30 -17.28 -3.34 22.59
C GLU A 30 -16.00 -4.20 22.54
N THR A 31 -15.35 -4.32 21.37
CA THR A 31 -14.10 -5.05 21.18
C THR A 31 -12.87 -4.17 21.31
N GLY A 32 -13.04 -2.86 21.48
CA GLY A 32 -11.94 -1.90 21.51
C GLY A 32 -11.50 -1.46 20.11
N CYS A 33 -12.27 -1.77 19.06
CA CYS A 33 -11.96 -1.37 17.69
C CYS A 33 -12.67 -0.06 17.33
N ILE A 34 -12.00 0.77 16.53
CA ILE A 34 -12.63 1.94 15.91
C ILE A 34 -13.39 1.50 14.67
N LYS A 35 -14.54 2.14 14.42
CA LYS A 35 -15.22 2.02 13.14
C LYS A 35 -14.72 3.12 12.20
N LEU A 36 -14.02 2.74 11.13
CA LEU A 36 -13.59 3.69 10.11
C LEU A 36 -14.81 4.27 9.37
N PRO A 37 -14.79 5.58 9.02
CA PRO A 37 -15.79 6.15 8.11
C PRO A 37 -15.82 5.38 6.78
N THR A 38 -17.01 5.26 6.17
CA THR A 38 -17.20 4.43 4.97
C THR A 38 -16.46 4.96 3.74
N ASP A 39 -16.13 6.24 3.72
CA ASP A 39 -15.39 6.95 2.68
C ASP A 39 -13.90 7.12 3.02
N PHE A 40 -13.44 6.60 4.15
CA PHE A 40 -12.05 6.78 4.61
C PHE A 40 -11.03 6.00 3.78
N CYS A 41 -11.40 4.78 3.37
CA CYS A 41 -10.54 3.91 2.58
C CYS A 41 -11.36 3.06 1.62
N THR A 42 -10.76 2.67 0.51
CA THR A 42 -11.33 1.64 -0.37
C THR A 42 -10.94 0.26 0.16
N ILE A 43 -11.93 -0.59 0.42
CA ILE A 43 -11.70 -1.99 0.78
C ILE A 43 -11.45 -2.78 -0.50
N ILE A 44 -10.29 -3.41 -0.58
CA ILE A 44 -9.90 -4.29 -1.69
C ILE A 44 -9.92 -5.73 -1.19
N ASN A 45 -10.56 -6.61 -1.96
CA ASN A 45 -10.87 -7.99 -1.53
C ASN A 45 -9.74 -9.00 -1.81
N SER A 46 -8.67 -8.60 -2.50
CA SER A 46 -7.54 -9.47 -2.80
C SER A 46 -6.24 -8.69 -3.02
N GLN A 47 -5.12 -9.35 -2.75
CA GLN A 47 -3.80 -8.78 -3.06
C GLN A 47 -3.63 -8.54 -4.57
N ASP A 48 -4.18 -9.41 -5.42
CA ASP A 48 -4.02 -9.30 -6.87
C ASP A 48 -4.76 -8.06 -7.40
N ALA A 49 -5.98 -7.79 -6.91
CA ALA A 49 -6.71 -6.58 -7.25
C ALA A 49 -5.98 -5.30 -6.76
N LEU A 50 -5.33 -5.37 -5.59
CA LEU A 50 -4.52 -4.26 -5.09
C LEU A 50 -3.27 -4.03 -5.96
N ILE A 51 -2.58 -5.11 -6.35
CA ILE A 51 -1.41 -5.05 -7.24
C ILE A 51 -1.80 -4.47 -8.59
N ASP A 52 -2.90 -4.94 -9.21
CA ASP A 52 -3.37 -4.44 -10.50
C ASP A 52 -3.75 -2.96 -10.45
N GLN A 53 -4.35 -2.50 -9.34
CA GLN A 53 -4.71 -1.10 -9.15
C GLN A 53 -3.49 -0.19 -9.03
N ILE A 54 -2.46 -0.62 -8.28
CA ILE A 54 -1.27 0.20 -8.02
C ILE A 54 -0.24 0.07 -9.15
N PHE A 55 -0.02 -1.13 -9.68
CA PHE A 55 0.94 -1.46 -10.74
C PHE A 55 0.26 -2.02 -12.00
N PRO A 56 -0.61 -1.24 -12.67
CA PRO A 56 -1.27 -1.72 -13.88
C PRO A 56 -0.25 -2.05 -14.97
N TYR A 57 -0.42 -3.22 -15.60
CA TYR A 57 0.47 -3.71 -16.67
C TYR A 57 1.95 -3.75 -16.29
N VAL A 58 2.27 -4.12 -15.04
CA VAL A 58 3.65 -4.12 -14.52
C VAL A 58 4.64 -4.88 -15.41
N HIS A 59 4.20 -5.97 -16.03
CA HIS A 59 4.99 -6.80 -16.96
C HIS A 59 5.53 -6.03 -18.18
N THR A 60 4.96 -4.87 -18.53
CA THR A 60 5.45 -3.98 -19.60
C THR A 60 6.00 -2.65 -19.06
N GLN A 61 5.39 -2.11 -18.01
CA GLN A 61 5.75 -0.79 -17.46
C GLN A 61 7.02 -0.81 -16.60
N TYR A 62 7.50 -1.96 -16.15
CA TYR A 62 8.67 -2.05 -15.27
C TYR A 62 9.95 -1.42 -15.82
N ILE A 63 10.06 -1.29 -17.15
CA ILE A 63 11.20 -0.63 -17.83
C ILE A 63 11.21 0.88 -17.58
N ASN A 64 10.05 1.48 -17.32
CA ASN A 64 9.94 2.87 -16.93
C ASN A 64 10.28 3.04 -15.44
N HIS A 65 11.54 3.34 -15.17
CA HIS A 65 12.05 3.51 -13.81
C HIS A 65 11.37 4.63 -13.02
N GLU A 66 10.99 5.74 -13.66
CA GLU A 66 10.27 6.83 -12.97
C GLU A 66 8.86 6.39 -12.55
N TRP A 67 8.15 5.69 -13.43
CA TRP A 67 6.83 5.13 -13.12
C TRP A 67 6.89 4.11 -11.99
N LEU A 68 7.89 3.23 -12.01
CA LEU A 68 8.06 2.19 -11.00
C LEU A 68 8.46 2.79 -9.65
N ALA A 69 9.39 3.75 -9.64
CA ALA A 69 9.87 4.41 -8.41
C ALA A 69 8.81 5.28 -7.73
N ALA A 70 7.82 5.78 -8.48
CA ALA A 70 6.72 6.57 -7.93
C ALA A 70 5.66 5.75 -7.18
N LYS A 71 5.78 4.41 -7.14
CA LYS A 71 4.76 3.51 -6.63
C LYS A 71 5.29 2.66 -5.48
N ALA A 72 4.47 2.51 -4.44
CA ALA A 72 4.77 1.67 -3.30
C ALA A 72 3.48 1.08 -2.72
N ILE A 73 3.57 -0.16 -2.25
CA ILE A 73 2.54 -0.77 -1.39
C ILE A 73 3.19 -0.98 -0.02
N LEU A 74 2.56 -0.45 1.02
CA LEU A 74 3.00 -0.63 2.40
C LEU A 74 2.10 -1.66 3.07
N ALA A 75 2.69 -2.52 3.88
CA ALA A 75 1.96 -3.46 4.72
C ALA A 75 2.47 -3.38 6.17
N ALA A 76 1.62 -3.81 7.11
CA ALA A 76 1.92 -3.71 8.54
C ALA A 76 3.04 -4.66 8.98
N LYS A 77 3.19 -5.82 8.31
CA LYS A 77 4.19 -6.84 8.66
C LYS A 77 5.08 -7.16 7.47
N ASN A 78 6.33 -7.49 7.76
CA ASN A 78 7.30 -7.89 6.74
C ASN A 78 6.92 -9.18 6.01
N VAL A 79 6.19 -10.10 6.65
CA VAL A 79 5.67 -11.31 5.97
C VAL A 79 4.72 -10.93 4.84
N ASP A 80 3.80 -9.99 5.11
CA ASP A 80 2.85 -9.51 4.10
C ASP A 80 3.58 -8.73 2.98
N VAL A 81 4.62 -7.97 3.33
CA VAL A 81 5.50 -7.30 2.34
C VAL A 81 6.20 -8.32 1.45
N ASN A 82 6.75 -9.39 2.02
CA ASN A 82 7.43 -10.43 1.26
C ASN A 82 6.48 -11.15 0.29
N ASP A 83 5.26 -11.47 0.75
CA ASP A 83 4.24 -12.11 -0.08
C ASP A 83 3.82 -11.21 -1.26
N LEU A 84 3.59 -9.92 -1.01
CA LEU A 84 3.30 -8.93 -2.06
C LEU A 84 4.46 -8.78 -3.04
N ASN A 85 5.69 -8.68 -2.54
CA ASN A 85 6.88 -8.56 -3.38
C ASN A 85 7.07 -9.79 -4.26
N LEU A 86 6.84 -11.00 -3.72
CA LEU A 86 6.95 -12.24 -4.49
C LEU A 86 5.92 -12.26 -5.62
N LYS A 87 4.66 -11.91 -5.34
CA LYS A 87 3.61 -11.82 -6.36
C LYS A 87 3.94 -10.82 -7.46
N ILE A 88 4.38 -9.61 -7.11
CA ILE A 88 4.76 -8.59 -8.10
C ILE A 88 5.93 -9.07 -8.96
N GLN A 89 6.95 -9.69 -8.35
CA GLN A 89 8.10 -10.23 -9.09
C GLN A 89 7.70 -11.35 -10.06
N GLN A 90 6.74 -12.22 -9.69
CA GLN A 90 6.23 -13.27 -10.57
C GLN A 90 5.50 -12.74 -11.81
N LEU A 91 5.05 -11.48 -11.80
CA LEU A 91 4.46 -10.81 -12.95
C LEU A 91 5.50 -10.22 -13.90
N LEU A 92 6.75 -10.06 -13.45
CA LEU A 92 7.82 -9.48 -14.27
C LEU A 92 8.40 -10.55 -15.21
N PRO A 93 8.75 -10.17 -16.46
CA PRO A 93 9.46 -11.08 -17.33
C PRO A 93 10.91 -11.26 -16.85
N GLY A 94 11.44 -12.48 -17.01
CA GLY A 94 12.82 -12.82 -16.70
C GLY A 94 12.97 -13.86 -15.60
N ASP A 95 14.22 -14.20 -15.29
CA ASP A 95 14.54 -15.20 -14.28
C ASP A 95 14.55 -14.59 -12.88
N LEU A 96 14.06 -15.36 -11.91
CA LEU A 96 14.12 -14.98 -10.51
C LEU A 96 15.56 -15.13 -10.01
N ILE A 97 16.17 -14.01 -9.61
CA ILE A 97 17.53 -13.97 -9.06
C ILE A 97 17.46 -13.51 -7.62
N GLN A 98 17.98 -14.33 -6.70
CA GLN A 98 18.09 -13.99 -5.29
C GLN A 98 19.49 -13.49 -4.98
N PHE A 99 19.59 -12.27 -4.46
CA PHE A 99 20.85 -11.71 -3.96
C PHE A 99 20.91 -11.88 -2.45
N ALA A 100 21.94 -12.58 -1.97
CA ALA A 100 22.27 -12.63 -0.55
C ALA A 100 23.35 -11.59 -0.26
N MET A 101 23.18 -10.81 0.80
CA MET A 101 24.27 -9.96 1.28
C MET A 101 25.40 -10.85 1.81
N PRO A 102 26.67 -10.56 1.49
CA PRO A 102 27.79 -11.30 2.06
C PRO A 102 27.76 -11.11 3.59
N THR A 103 27.65 -12.22 4.32
CA THR A 103 27.77 -12.23 5.78
C THR A 103 29.18 -11.77 6.11
N LYS A 104 29.35 -10.63 6.77
CA LYS A 104 30.65 -10.24 7.31
C LYS A 104 31.05 -11.29 8.35
N LEU A 105 32.15 -12.00 8.08
CA LEU A 105 32.88 -12.83 9.04
C LEU A 105 33.54 -11.95 10.10
#